data_AF-A0A286AK22-F1
#
_entry.id   AF-A0A286AK22-F1
#
_cell.length_a   1.000
_cell.length_b   1.000
_cell.length_c   1.000
_cell.angle_alpha   90.00
_cell.angle_beta   90.00
_cell.angle_gamma   90.00
#
_symmetry.space_group_name_H-M   'P 1'
#
loop_
_entity.id
_entity.type
_entity.pdbx_description
1 polymer ?
#
loop_
_entity_poly.entity_id
_entity_poly.type
_entity_poly.pdbx_seq_one_letter_code
_entity_poly.pdbx_strand_id
1 'polypeptide(L)'
;MIKRHLEDKIRSALATNSSVALMGPRQVGKTTLAINIADTIPSVYLDLENRIDLQKAQDIEAFHKENSDKLIILDEVQRLPDIFAPIRGLIDQQRVDAGLKLTPHYG
;
A
#
# COMPACT_ATOMS: atom_id res chain seq x y z
N MET A 1 4.50 -23.57 4.88
CA MET A 1 5.84 -22.97 5.05
C MET A 1 6.10 -21.80 4.09
N ILE A 2 5.71 -21.87 2.81
CA ILE A 2 5.87 -20.77 1.83
C ILE A 2 5.08 -19.50 2.20
N LYS A 3 3.82 -19.63 2.64
CA LYS A 3 2.98 -18.48 3.06
C LYS A 3 3.64 -17.62 4.14
N ARG A 4 4.12 -18.27 5.22
CA ARG A 4 4.81 -17.61 6.33
C ARG A 4 6.07 -16.84 5.86
N HIS A 5 6.84 -17.42 4.96
CA HIS A 5 8.04 -16.77 4.43
C HIS A 5 7.72 -15.53 3.57
N LEU A 6 6.59 -15.51 2.86
CA LEU A 6 6.16 -14.33 2.10
C LEU A 6 5.61 -13.24 3.02
N GLU A 7 4.87 -13.59 4.07
CA GLU A 7 4.45 -12.61 5.09
C GLU A 7 5.65 -11.92 5.73
N ASP A 8 6.65 -12.70 6.17
CA ASP A 8 7.86 -12.15 6.80
C ASP A 8 8.60 -11.18 5.87
N LYS A 9 8.65 -11.51 4.57
CA LYS A 9 9.22 -10.63 3.54
C LYS A 9 8.42 -9.34 3.35
N ILE A 10 7.09 -9.43 3.30
CA ILE A 10 6.23 -8.25 3.15
C ILE A 10 6.37 -7.34 4.35
N ARG A 11 6.35 -7.89 5.58
CA ARG A 11 6.56 -7.09 6.80
C ARG A 11 7.91 -6.41 6.82
N SER A 12 8.96 -7.14 6.45
CA SER A 12 10.31 -6.58 6.39
C SER A 12 10.39 -5.45 5.35
N ALA A 13 9.72 -5.61 4.21
CA ALA A 13 9.66 -4.57 3.19
C ALA A 13 8.83 -3.35 3.65
N LEU A 14 7.70 -3.55 4.33
CA LEU A 14 6.88 -2.47 4.89
C LEU A 14 7.61 -1.71 6.02
N ALA A 15 8.55 -2.36 6.72
CA ALA A 15 9.36 -1.69 7.75
C ALA A 15 10.39 -0.71 7.17
N THR A 16 10.75 -0.84 5.89
CA THR A 16 11.80 -0.01 5.25
C THR A 16 11.31 0.77 4.04
N ASN A 17 10.10 0.53 3.54
CA ASN A 17 9.53 1.19 2.39
C ASN A 17 8.17 1.79 2.73
N SER A 18 7.88 2.97 2.18
CA SER A 18 6.57 3.63 2.31
C SER A 18 5.41 2.85 1.66
N SER A 19 5.70 1.93 0.74
CA SER A 19 4.69 1.09 0.09
C SER A 19 5.29 -0.21 -0.46
N VAL A 20 4.44 -1.23 -0.63
CA VAL A 20 4.79 -2.54 -1.21
C VAL A 20 3.69 -2.95 -2.19
N ALA A 21 4.07 -3.42 -3.38
CA ALA A 21 3.13 -3.93 -4.38
C ALA A 21 3.18 -5.47 -4.41
N LEU A 22 2.00 -6.11 -4.29
CA LEU A 22 1.86 -7.56 -4.45
C LEU A 22 1.50 -7.90 -5.89
N MET A 23 2.48 -8.35 -6.66
CA MET A 23 2.29 -8.77 -8.05
C MET A 23 2.31 -10.29 -8.18
N GLY A 24 1.48 -10.82 -9.08
CA GLY A 24 1.47 -12.25 -9.41
C GLY A 24 0.23 -12.68 -10.18
N PRO A 25 0.22 -13.91 -10.72
CA PRO A 25 -0.90 -14.45 -11.49
C PRO A 25 -2.24 -14.36 -10.75
N ARG A 26 -3.35 -14.42 -11.49
CA ARG A 26 -4.67 -14.54 -10.87
C ARG A 26 -4.72 -15.83 -10.02
N GLN A 27 -5.48 -15.78 -8.91
CA GLN A 27 -5.77 -16.93 -8.03
C GLN A 27 -4.58 -17.54 -7.25
N VAL A 28 -3.46 -16.82 -7.11
CA VAL A 28 -2.32 -17.27 -6.28
C VAL A 28 -2.46 -16.94 -4.78
N GLY A 29 -3.58 -16.35 -4.36
CA GLY A 29 -3.85 -16.02 -2.95
C GLY A 29 -3.30 -14.68 -2.47
N LYS A 30 -3.15 -13.69 -3.37
CA LYS A 30 -2.68 -12.33 -3.01
C LYS A 30 -3.60 -11.65 -1.98
N THR A 31 -4.91 -11.69 -2.21
CA THR A 31 -5.92 -11.17 -1.27
C THR A 31 -5.82 -11.85 0.10
N THR A 32 -5.67 -13.18 0.14
CA THR A 32 -5.46 -13.91 1.40
C THR A 32 -4.20 -13.43 2.12
N LEU A 33 -3.11 -13.21 1.39
CA LEU A 33 -1.86 -12.71 1.97
C LEU A 33 -2.02 -11.28 2.50
N ALA A 34 -2.74 -10.41 1.79
CA ALA A 34 -3.03 -9.06 2.24
C ALA A 34 -3.89 -9.04 3.52
N ILE A 35 -4.92 -9.89 3.59
CA ILE A 35 -5.76 -10.07 4.79
C ILE A 35 -4.92 -10.56 5.97
N ASN A 36 -4.07 -11.56 5.77
CA ASN A 36 -3.21 -12.04 6.86
C ASN A 36 -2.24 -10.97 7.38
N ILE A 37 -1.74 -10.08 6.50
CA ILE A 37 -0.95 -8.92 6.93
C ILE A 37 -1.82 -7.95 7.74
N ALA A 38 -3.05 -7.70 7.28
CA ALA A 38 -4.02 -6.83 7.94
C ALA A 38 -4.35 -7.27 9.37
N ASP A 39 -4.40 -8.59 9.63
CA ASP A 39 -4.64 -9.16 10.96
C ASP A 39 -3.52 -8.88 11.97
N THR A 40 -2.39 -8.35 11.50
CA THR A 40 -1.16 -8.32 12.28
C THR A 40 -0.54 -6.93 12.40
N ILE A 41 -1.09 -5.96 11.67
CA ILE A 41 -0.72 -4.55 11.66
C ILE A 41 -2.02 -3.76 11.61
N PRO A 42 -2.21 -2.71 12.45
CA PRO A 42 -3.36 -1.81 12.30
C PRO A 42 -3.48 -1.35 10.86
N SER A 43 -4.61 -1.66 10.23
CA SER A 43 -4.75 -1.52 8.79
C SER A 43 -6.18 -1.19 8.40
N VAL A 44 -6.33 -0.64 7.19
CA VAL A 44 -7.61 -0.45 6.53
C VAL A 44 -7.54 -1.09 5.15
N TYR A 45 -8.52 -1.93 4.86
CA TYR A 45 -8.63 -2.65 3.61
C TYR A 45 -9.69 -2.00 2.73
N LEU A 46 -9.34 -1.69 1.47
CA LEU A 46 -10.25 -1.18 0.45
C LEU A 46 -10.23 -2.12 -0.75
N ASP A 47 -11.40 -2.71 -1.06
CA ASP A 47 -11.62 -3.44 -2.31
C ASP A 47 -12.17 -2.47 -3.36
N LEU A 48 -11.39 -2.15 -4.39
CA LEU A 48 -11.82 -1.17 -5.39
C LEU A 48 -12.86 -1.70 -6.38
N GLU A 49 -13.29 -2.96 -6.27
CA GLU A 49 -14.52 -3.43 -6.92
C GLU A 49 -15.79 -2.97 -6.17
N ASN A 50 -15.67 -2.74 -4.86
CA ASN A 50 -16.76 -2.22 -4.04
C ASN A 50 -16.94 -0.71 -4.27
N ARG A 51 -18.15 -0.27 -4.62
CA ARG A 51 -18.44 1.14 -4.91
C ARG A 51 -18.17 2.08 -3.74
N ILE A 52 -18.42 1.63 -2.50
CA ILE A 52 -18.23 2.45 -1.30
C ILE A 52 -16.73 2.64 -1.04
N ASP A 53 -15.93 1.59 -1.19
CA ASP A 53 -14.48 1.66 -0.98
C ASP A 53 -13.79 2.40 -2.12
N LEU A 54 -14.26 2.22 -3.35
CA LEU A 54 -13.83 3.03 -4.49
C LEU A 54 -14.07 4.52 -4.24
N GLN A 55 -15.23 4.89 -3.69
CA GLN A 55 -15.53 6.29 -3.33
C GLN A 55 -14.57 6.82 -2.25
N LYS A 56 -14.26 6.04 -1.21
CA LYS A 56 -13.27 6.43 -0.20
C LYS A 56 -11.89 6.67 -0.81
N ALA A 57 -11.51 5.86 -1.80
CA ALA A 57 -10.22 5.95 -2.48
C ALA A 57 -10.12 7.10 -3.49
N GLN A 58 -11.22 7.78 -3.84
CA GLN A 58 -11.20 8.91 -4.78
C GLN A 58 -10.38 10.09 -4.24
N ASP A 59 -10.46 10.36 -2.93
CA ASP A 59 -9.60 11.31 -2.23
C ASP A 59 -8.63 10.56 -1.32
N ILE A 60 -7.62 9.94 -1.95
CA ILE A 60 -6.65 9.12 -1.24
C ILE A 60 -5.78 9.94 -0.28
N GLU A 61 -5.60 11.24 -0.52
CA GLU A 61 -4.81 12.12 0.37
C GLU A 61 -5.55 12.37 1.68
N ALA A 62 -6.84 12.73 1.61
CA ALA A 62 -7.68 12.86 2.80
C ALA A 62 -7.81 11.53 3.53
N PHE A 63 -8.07 10.44 2.80
CA PHE A 63 -8.20 9.11 3.37
C PHE A 63 -6.90 8.65 4.06
N HIS A 64 -5.74 8.92 3.47
CA HIS A 64 -4.44 8.67 4.08
C HIS A 64 -4.25 9.47 5.37
N LYS A 65 -4.61 10.76 5.38
CA LYS A 65 -4.50 11.61 6.57
C LYS A 65 -5.34 11.10 7.74
N GLU A 66 -6.57 10.68 7.46
CA GLU A 66 -7.49 10.11 8.47
C GLU A 66 -7.02 8.76 9.03
N ASN A 67 -6.16 8.05 8.31
CA ASN A 67 -5.65 6.73 8.64
C ASN A 67 -4.12 6.70 8.73
N SER A 68 -3.50 7.82 9.13
CA SER A 68 -2.04 8.00 9.13
C SER A 68 -1.28 7.07 10.06
N ASP A 69 -1.97 6.43 11.02
CA ASP A 69 -1.45 5.43 11.94
C ASP A 69 -1.64 3.98 11.46
N LYS A 70 -2.20 3.78 10.27
CA LYS A 70 -2.60 2.46 9.73
C LYS A 70 -1.99 2.19 8.36
N LEU A 71 -1.75 0.90 8.10
CA LEU A 71 -1.46 0.43 6.75
C LEU A 71 -2.72 0.48 5.88
N ILE A 72 -2.68 1.19 4.75
CA ILE A 72 -3.75 1.18 3.76
C ILE A 72 -3.47 0.10 2.72
N ILE A 73 -4.39 -0.86 2.60
CA ILE A 73 -4.33 -1.95 1.64
C ILE A 73 -5.37 -1.68 0.56
N LEU A 74 -4.91 -1.59 -0.69
CA LEU A 74 -5.76 -1.41 -1.87
C LEU A 74 -5.77 -2.70 -2.68
N ASP A 75 -6.91 -3.39 -2.75
CA ASP A 75 -7.08 -4.55 -3.64
C ASP A 75 -7.72 -4.13 -4.96
N GLU A 76 -7.40 -4.88 -6.02
CA GLU A 76 -7.84 -4.60 -7.39
C GLU A 76 -7.55 -3.14 -7.83
N VAL A 77 -6.40 -2.59 -7.42
CA VAL A 77 -6.00 -1.17 -7.65
C VAL A 77 -6.09 -0.72 -9.12
N GLN A 78 -5.98 -1.66 -10.07
CA GLN A 78 -6.22 -1.42 -11.50
C GLN A 78 -7.60 -0.84 -11.83
N ARG A 79 -8.58 -0.93 -10.92
CA ARG A 79 -9.90 -0.33 -11.06
C ARG A 79 -9.88 1.20 -10.97
N LEU A 80 -8.84 1.79 -10.36
CA LEU A 80 -8.64 3.24 -10.25
C LEU A 80 -7.18 3.62 -10.61
N PRO A 81 -6.79 3.56 -11.90
CA PRO A 81 -5.40 3.82 -12.31
C PRO A 81 -4.88 5.20 -11.92
N ASP A 82 -5.76 6.21 -11.88
CA ASP A 82 -5.37 7.59 -11.60
C ASP A 82 -4.93 7.81 -10.14
N ILE A 83 -5.15 6.82 -9.25
CA ILE A 83 -4.74 6.88 -7.84
C ILE A 83 -3.21 6.88 -7.66
N PHE A 84 -2.43 6.41 -8.64
CA PHE A 84 -0.98 6.32 -8.50
C PHE A 84 -0.29 7.69 -8.44
N ALA A 85 -0.82 8.70 -9.12
CA ALA A 85 -0.27 10.05 -9.10
C ALA A 85 -0.29 10.68 -7.68
N PRO A 86 -1.43 10.74 -6.97
CA PRO A 86 -1.46 11.23 -5.60
C PRO A 86 -0.69 10.33 -4.62
N ILE A 87 -0.73 9.00 -4.77
CA ILE A 87 0.07 8.08 -3.93
C ILE A 87 1.58 8.39 -4.05
N ARG A 88 2.07 8.69 -5.25
CA ARG A 88 3.47 9.08 -5.45
C ARG A 88 3.81 10.35 -4.66
N GLY A 89 2.93 11.35 -4.70
CA GLY A 89 3.07 12.58 -3.91
C GLY A 89 3.18 12.29 -2.41
N LEU A 90 2.31 11.44 -1.88
CA LEU A 90 2.32 11.02 -0.47
C LEU A 90 3.62 10.30 -0.09
N ILE A 91 4.10 9.37 -0.92
CA ILE A 91 5.35 8.65 -0.70
C ILE A 91 6.55 9.60 -0.70
N ASP A 92 6.58 10.55 -1.65
CA ASP A 92 7.67 11.52 -1.75
C ASP A 92 7.69 12.46 -0.53
N GLN A 93 6.53 12.88 -0.01
CA GLN A 93 6.43 13.66 1.23
C GLN A 93 6.96 12.87 2.45
N GLN A 94 6.54 11.62 2.63
CA GLN A 94 7.02 10.79 3.76
C GLN A 94 8.54 10.59 3.73
N ARG A 95 9.16 10.51 2.54
CA ARG A 95 10.62 10.39 2.40
C ARG A 95 11.36 11.66 2.82
N VAL A 96 10.79 12.83 2.52
CA VAL A 96 11.34 14.11 2.96
C VAL A 96 11.25 14.22 4.48
N ASP A 97 10.09 13.87 5.05
CA ASP A 97 9.85 13.93 6.50
C ASP A 97 10.71 12.92 7.28
N ALA A 98 11.00 11.75 6.69
CA ALA A 98 11.88 10.74 7.25
C ALA A 98 13.39 11.07 7.14
N GLY A 99 13.75 12.25 6.60
CA GLY A 99 15.12 12.78 6.64
C GLY A 99 16.11 12.19 5.61
N LEU A 100 15.63 11.62 4.50
CA LEU A 100 16.53 11.11 3.46
C LEU A 100 17.05 12.24 2.54
N LYS A 101 18.37 12.47 2.64
CA LYS A 101 19.20 13.29 1.74
C LYS A 101 19.06 12.81 0.29
N LEU A 102 18.42 13.62 -0.55
CA LEU A 102 18.44 13.43 -1.99
C LEU A 102 19.84 13.80 -2.52
N THR A 103 20.70 12.82 -2.81
CA THR A 103 21.73 13.00 -3.84
C THR A 103 21.12 12.61 -5.18
N PRO A 104 20.91 13.56 -6.11
CA PRO A 104 20.38 13.26 -7.43
C PRO A 104 21.47 12.57 -8.24
N HIS A 105 21.26 11.30 -8.59
CA HIS A 105 21.96 10.71 -9.73
C HIS A 105 21.11 10.97 -10.98
N TYR A 106 21.50 11.99 -11.74
CA TYR A 106 21.11 12.11 -13.14
C TYR A 106 21.94 11.10 -13.95
N GLY A 107 21.24 10.24 -14.69
CA GLY A 107 21.79 9.34 -15.70
C GLY A 107 20.80 9.21 -16.84
#